data_AF-A0A7X7RPH4-F1
#
_entry.id   AF-A0A7X7RPH4-F1
#
_cell.length_a   1.000
_cell.length_b   1.000
_cell.length_c   1.000
_cell.angle_alpha   90.00
_cell.angle_beta   90.00
_cell.angle_gamma   90.00
#
_symmetry.space_group_name_H-M   'P 1'
#
loop_
_entity.id
_entity.type
_entity.pdbx_description
1 polymer ?
#
loop_
_entity_poly.entity_id
_entity_poly.type
_entity_poly.pdbx_seq_one_letter_code
_entity_poly.pdbx_strand_id
1 'polypeptide(L)'
;MVKQRIATLGVLLVTGASGAAETVLDPYCDVDWDTVTCLHSFSHQHATRSRLQALRDMGYGHLPVSNYYPSKPLYPLPEDFRRANPGVLGAPNAEQHNTTDSSAHFNVIGSYYTTGYGESPSVQRDRSPIEHDFQGLHVFDPAHKPWLGVYRLDLSFAAVAGAGAEASVRLTVDGARQVSYKDFSEPADGGIVRDRVLTLSSARSLTLKAAAATMRVRIVFDPAVTRITQFRLMQGSYRPWRDAFRAALDGEARDADGRPVEGLMFPEGGGITINHPTEPLSRVADYLDFDPRVLGVEVWNQHEMFGGQTLEKAATMPFYTLWDEVLRTGRRCFGFFVKDHCLFGRGRNVLLVPPGGDEASRERQALRAYR
;
A
#
# COMPACT_ATOMS: atom_id res chain seq x y z
N MET A 1 32.30 7.95 17.78
CA MET A 1 31.90 8.50 19.10
C MET A 1 30.54 9.13 18.93
N VAL A 2 29.49 8.49 19.46
CA VAL A 2 28.13 9.05 19.47
C VAL A 2 28.11 10.19 20.50
N LYS A 3 27.77 11.40 20.07
CA LYS A 3 27.61 12.55 20.98
C LYS A 3 26.20 12.48 21.58
N GLN A 4 26.02 11.75 22.68
CA GLN A 4 24.78 11.87 23.46
C GLN A 4 24.82 13.18 24.25
N ARG A 5 23.97 14.14 23.90
CA ARG A 5 23.66 15.28 24.76
C ARG A 5 22.38 14.97 25.53
N ILE A 6 22.53 14.84 26.84
CA ILE A 6 21.42 14.64 27.79
C ILE A 6 20.81 16.02 28.06
N ALA A 7 19.53 16.20 27.74
CA ALA A 7 18.76 17.36 28.18
C ALA A 7 18.15 17.07 29.56
N THR A 8 18.49 17.86 30.57
CA THR A 8 17.90 17.74 31.92
C THR A 8 16.78 18.77 32.06
N LEU A 9 15.52 18.32 32.08
CA LEU A 9 14.39 19.19 32.36
C LEU A 9 14.21 19.31 33.88
N GLY A 10 14.70 20.40 34.47
CA GLY A 10 14.50 20.70 35.89
C GLY A 10 13.07 21.20 36.15
N VAL A 11 12.17 20.31 36.56
CA VAL A 11 10.90 20.74 37.18
C VAL A 11 11.20 21.04 38.65
N LEU A 12 11.22 22.31 39.01
CA LEU A 12 11.36 22.76 40.40
C LEU A 12 10.03 22.56 41.14
N LEU A 13 9.73 21.31 41.52
CA LEU A 13 8.70 21.02 42.51
C LEU A 13 9.37 20.93 43.88
N VAL A 14 9.17 21.98 44.68
CA VAL A 14 9.50 21.97 46.11
C VAL A 14 8.52 21.03 46.81
N THR A 15 8.85 19.74 46.85
CA THR A 15 8.54 18.78 47.94
C THR A 15 9.26 17.47 47.64
N GLY A 16 10.00 16.97 48.62
CA GLY A 16 10.89 15.81 48.50
C GLY A 16 10.25 14.57 47.89
N ALA A 17 10.69 14.23 46.69
CA ALA A 17 10.75 12.88 46.15
C ALA A 17 12.09 12.79 45.42
N SER A 18 12.80 11.67 45.55
CA SER A 18 14.02 11.41 44.79
C SER A 18 13.67 11.37 43.30
N GLY A 19 13.76 12.52 42.63
CA GLY A 19 13.56 12.64 41.21
C GLY A 19 14.73 11.98 40.50
N ALA A 20 14.52 10.73 40.07
CA ALA A 20 15.27 10.24 38.91
C ALA A 20 14.92 11.21 37.77
N ALA A 21 15.87 12.07 37.40
CA ALA A 21 15.69 12.95 36.26
C ALA A 21 15.42 12.06 35.04
N GLU A 22 14.20 12.09 34.51
CA GLU A 22 13.90 11.44 33.25
C GLU A 22 14.83 12.03 32.20
N THR A 23 15.75 11.20 31.71
CA THR A 23 16.65 11.57 30.63
C THR A 23 15.82 11.55 29.35
N VAL A 24 15.31 12.72 28.96
CA VAL A 24 14.66 12.88 27.66
C VAL A 24 15.78 12.93 26.62
N LEU A 25 15.90 11.87 25.83
CA LEU A 25 16.75 11.87 24.65
C LEU A 25 16.17 12.87 23.66
N ASP A 26 16.94 13.89 23.29
CA ASP A 26 16.59 14.77 22.18
C ASP A 26 16.86 14.04 20.85
N PRO A 27 15.82 13.58 20.14
CA PRO A 27 16.00 12.85 18.89
C PRO A 27 16.52 13.74 17.75
N TYR A 28 16.57 15.06 17.95
CA TYR A 28 17.02 16.03 16.96
C TYR A 28 18.35 16.70 17.36
N CYS A 29 19.06 16.17 18.37
CA CYS A 29 20.28 16.80 18.88
C CYS A 29 21.41 16.90 17.85
N ASP A 30 21.39 16.03 16.83
CA ASP A 30 22.35 16.03 15.71
C ASP A 30 21.84 16.81 14.48
N VAL A 31 20.64 17.40 14.54
CA VAL A 31 20.11 18.25 13.46
C VAL A 31 20.75 19.63 13.55
N ASP A 32 21.44 20.01 12.48
CA ASP A 32 21.87 21.39 12.27
C ASP A 32 20.71 22.22 11.73
N TRP A 33 19.98 22.86 12.65
CA TRP A 33 18.80 23.67 12.33
C TRP A 33 19.10 24.89 11.44
N ASP A 34 20.36 25.33 11.36
CA ASP A 34 20.75 26.47 10.52
C ASP A 34 20.93 26.07 9.05
N THR A 35 21.16 24.78 8.78
CA THR A 35 21.47 24.29 7.41
C THR A 35 20.50 23.23 6.89
N VAL A 36 19.66 22.65 7.76
CA VAL A 36 18.69 21.63 7.38
C VAL A 36 17.66 22.15 6.37
N THR A 37 17.31 21.31 5.39
CA THR A 37 16.24 21.56 4.45
C THR A 37 15.00 20.77 4.85
N CYS A 38 13.85 21.46 4.94
CA CYS A 38 12.54 20.83 5.10
C CYS A 38 12.02 20.34 3.75
N LEU A 39 11.97 19.02 3.56
CA LEU A 39 11.51 18.38 2.34
C LEU A 39 10.13 17.75 2.56
N HIS A 40 9.11 18.27 1.90
CA HIS A 40 7.75 17.72 1.96
C HIS A 40 7.65 16.41 1.17
N SER A 41 7.12 15.38 1.84
CA SER A 41 6.94 14.02 1.36
C SER A 41 5.61 13.43 1.90
N PHE A 42 5.35 12.17 1.58
CA PHE A 42 4.27 11.35 2.13
C PHE A 42 4.74 9.89 2.26
N SER A 43 4.14 9.08 3.10
CA SER A 43 4.38 7.63 3.14
C SER A 43 3.34 6.83 2.34
N HIS A 44 2.15 7.40 2.15
CA HIS A 44 1.02 6.78 1.48
C HIS A 44 0.24 7.80 0.63
N GLN A 45 0.36 7.68 -0.69
CA GLN A 45 -0.39 8.49 -1.66
C GLN A 45 -0.50 7.73 -2.99
N HIS A 46 -1.73 7.52 -3.45
CA HIS A 46 -1.99 7.02 -4.79
C HIS A 46 -1.98 8.16 -5.80
N ALA A 47 -1.25 7.97 -6.90
CA ALA A 47 -1.19 8.96 -7.96
C ALA A 47 -0.93 8.30 -9.31
N THR A 48 -1.66 8.76 -10.32
CA THR A 48 -1.35 8.49 -11.72
C THR A 48 -0.27 9.46 -12.20
N ARG A 49 0.36 9.15 -13.35
CA ARG A 49 1.28 10.07 -14.03
C ARG A 49 0.70 11.47 -14.22
N SER A 50 -0.59 11.56 -14.57
CA SER A 50 -1.30 12.82 -14.75
C SER A 50 -1.50 13.65 -13.48
N ARG A 51 -1.32 13.07 -12.29
CA ARG A 51 -1.47 13.75 -10.99
C ARG A 51 -0.14 14.18 -10.35
N LEU A 52 1.00 13.82 -10.93
CA LEU A 52 2.31 14.18 -10.39
C LEU A 52 2.52 15.70 -10.32
N GLN A 53 2.10 16.44 -11.36
CA GLN A 53 2.22 17.90 -11.36
C GLN A 53 1.40 18.54 -10.24
N ALA A 54 0.17 18.06 -10.01
CA ALA A 54 -0.65 18.56 -8.90
C ALA A 54 0.00 18.30 -7.53
N LEU A 55 0.67 17.16 -7.33
CA LEU A 55 1.47 16.91 -6.13
C LEU A 55 2.61 17.90 -6.00
N ARG A 56 3.34 18.15 -7.09
CA ARG A 56 4.40 19.16 -7.08
C ARG A 56 3.87 20.56 -6.75
N ASP A 57 2.77 20.97 -7.39
CA ASP A 57 2.16 22.29 -7.19
C ASP A 57 1.67 22.49 -5.74
N MET A 58 1.35 21.40 -5.03
CA MET A 58 1.04 21.41 -3.59
C MET A 58 2.27 21.55 -2.66
N GLY A 59 3.47 21.59 -3.24
CA GLY A 59 4.74 21.79 -2.54
C GLY A 59 5.50 20.50 -2.20
N TYR A 60 5.06 19.32 -2.66
CA TYR A 60 5.83 18.10 -2.44
C TYR A 60 7.11 18.11 -3.28
N GLY A 61 8.23 17.79 -2.64
CA GLY A 61 9.55 17.71 -3.27
C GLY A 61 10.07 16.28 -3.39
N HIS A 62 9.46 15.32 -2.69
CA HIS A 62 9.76 13.89 -2.74
C HIS A 62 8.47 13.10 -2.92
N LEU A 63 8.43 12.23 -3.94
CA LEU A 63 7.21 11.57 -4.41
C LEU A 63 7.31 10.03 -4.37
N PRO A 64 7.29 9.40 -3.19
CA PRO A 64 7.24 7.94 -3.05
C PRO A 64 5.81 7.41 -3.27
N VAL A 65 5.29 7.53 -4.50
CA VAL A 65 3.92 7.14 -4.86
C VAL A 65 3.68 5.66 -4.60
N SER A 66 2.57 5.31 -3.93
CA SER A 66 2.31 3.98 -3.39
C SER A 66 1.08 3.32 -4.00
N ASN A 67 1.01 3.17 -5.33
CA ASN A 67 -0.15 2.55 -5.98
C ASN A 67 -0.31 1.06 -5.61
N TYR A 68 -1.56 0.55 -5.60
CA TYR A 68 -1.90 -0.88 -5.49
C TYR A 68 -2.67 -1.45 -6.68
N TYR A 69 -2.93 -0.62 -7.70
CA TYR A 69 -3.55 -1.04 -8.97
C TYR A 69 -2.73 -0.61 -10.19
N PRO A 70 -1.62 -1.30 -10.50
CA PRO A 70 -1.00 -2.42 -9.76
C PRO A 70 -0.21 -1.99 -8.52
N SER A 71 0.05 -2.94 -7.60
CA SER A 71 1.01 -2.83 -6.48
C SER A 71 2.45 -2.84 -6.98
N LYS A 72 2.81 -1.75 -7.66
CA LYS A 72 4.08 -1.55 -8.35
C LYS A 72 4.56 -0.11 -8.20
N PRO A 73 5.86 0.10 -7.95
CA PRO A 73 6.43 1.43 -7.92
C PRO A 73 6.24 2.25 -9.20
N LEU A 74 5.81 3.50 -9.05
CA LEU A 74 5.93 4.53 -10.09
C LEU A 74 7.32 5.15 -10.02
N TYR A 75 8.33 4.34 -10.35
CA TYR A 75 9.73 4.72 -10.25
C TYR A 75 10.57 4.01 -11.34
N PRO A 76 11.55 4.70 -11.97
CA PRO A 76 11.83 6.13 -11.89
C PRO A 76 10.64 7.01 -12.25
N LEU A 77 10.62 8.26 -11.78
CA LEU A 77 9.59 9.21 -12.19
C LEU A 77 9.65 9.42 -13.72
N PRO A 78 8.51 9.64 -14.40
CA PRO A 78 8.48 9.86 -15.84
C PRO A 78 9.46 10.93 -16.30
N GLU A 79 10.19 10.66 -17.38
CA GLU A 79 11.31 11.50 -17.82
C GLU A 79 10.88 12.94 -18.16
N ASP A 80 9.74 13.09 -18.82
CA ASP A 80 9.14 14.39 -19.13
C ASP A 80 8.80 15.18 -17.86
N PHE A 81 8.25 14.50 -16.85
CA PHE A 81 7.94 15.11 -15.56
C PHE A 81 9.23 15.56 -14.84
N ARG A 82 10.27 14.72 -14.81
CA ARG A 82 11.56 15.06 -14.20
C ARG A 82 12.22 16.25 -14.90
N ARG A 83 12.20 16.28 -16.23
CA ARG A 83 12.74 17.40 -17.01
C ARG A 83 12.00 18.72 -16.75
N ALA A 84 10.68 18.66 -16.57
CA ALA A 84 9.87 19.84 -16.25
C ALA A 84 10.02 20.30 -14.79
N ASN A 85 10.43 19.41 -13.88
CA ASN A 85 10.50 19.67 -12.45
C ASN A 85 11.88 19.33 -11.88
N PRO A 86 12.95 20.04 -12.30
CA PRO A 86 14.30 19.76 -11.82
C PRO A 86 14.35 19.91 -10.29
N GLY A 87 14.85 18.88 -9.63
CA GLY A 87 15.01 18.85 -8.17
C GLY A 87 13.88 18.20 -7.39
N VAL A 88 12.80 17.75 -8.05
CA VAL A 88 11.84 16.80 -7.47
C VAL A 88 12.48 15.42 -7.43
N LEU A 89 12.34 14.74 -6.29
CA LEU A 89 12.94 13.45 -6.00
C LEU A 89 11.89 12.33 -6.10
N GLY A 90 12.29 11.18 -6.64
CA GLY A 90 11.49 9.97 -6.61
C GLY A 90 11.98 9.01 -5.52
N ALA A 91 11.15 8.02 -5.22
CA ALA A 91 11.60 6.80 -4.57
C ALA A 91 10.63 5.67 -4.92
N PRO A 92 11.11 4.43 -5.07
CA PRO A 92 10.21 3.32 -5.31
C PRO A 92 9.37 3.05 -4.05
N ASN A 93 8.06 2.88 -4.22
CA ASN A 93 7.12 2.59 -3.15
C ASN A 93 5.86 1.98 -3.78
N ALA A 94 5.16 1.11 -3.08
CA ALA A 94 3.90 0.53 -3.54
C ALA A 94 3.10 0.05 -2.33
N GLU A 95 1.78 0.22 -2.39
CA GLU A 95 0.91 -0.37 -1.37
C GLU A 95 0.70 -1.85 -1.66
N GLN A 96 0.90 -2.65 -0.62
CA GLN A 96 0.78 -4.10 -0.62
C GLN A 96 -0.41 -4.50 0.23
N HIS A 97 -1.10 -5.56 -0.18
CA HIS A 97 -2.33 -6.02 0.47
C HIS A 97 -2.56 -7.52 0.22
N ASN A 98 -3.58 -8.09 0.86
CA ASN A 98 -3.99 -9.50 0.69
C ASN A 98 -2.84 -10.50 0.95
N THR A 99 -2.13 -10.35 2.07
CA THR A 99 -1.29 -11.44 2.59
C THR A 99 -2.16 -12.64 3.00
N THR A 100 -1.58 -13.83 3.09
CA THR A 100 -2.37 -15.05 3.38
C THR A 100 -2.84 -15.14 4.83
N ASP A 101 -2.13 -14.50 5.74
CA ASP A 101 -2.29 -14.63 7.19
C ASP A 101 -2.49 -13.29 7.92
N SER A 102 -2.66 -12.18 7.19
CA SER A 102 -2.96 -10.86 7.74
C SER A 102 -3.80 -10.04 6.77
N SER A 103 -4.63 -9.15 7.33
CA SER A 103 -5.38 -8.15 6.56
C SER A 103 -4.64 -6.82 6.39
N ALA A 104 -3.42 -6.71 6.92
CA ALA A 104 -2.64 -5.48 6.89
C ALA A 104 -2.38 -5.04 5.45
N HIS A 105 -2.58 -3.75 5.23
CA HIS A 105 -2.00 -3.06 4.11
C HIS A 105 -0.68 -2.45 4.57
N PHE A 106 0.31 -2.38 3.69
CA PHE A 106 1.59 -1.78 4.02
C PHE A 106 2.27 -1.16 2.80
N ASN A 107 2.99 -0.08 3.04
CA ASN A 107 3.91 0.51 2.06
C ASN A 107 5.33 0.18 2.45
N VAL A 108 6.23 0.17 1.47
CA VAL A 108 7.67 0.03 1.72
C VAL A 108 8.40 1.13 0.97
N ILE A 109 8.58 2.24 1.66
CA ILE A 109 9.19 3.45 1.12
C ILE A 109 10.65 3.13 0.78
N GLY A 110 11.04 3.40 -0.45
CA GLY A 110 12.38 3.09 -0.96
C GLY A 110 12.56 1.65 -1.41
N SER A 111 11.50 0.83 -1.51
CA SER A 111 11.59 -0.55 -1.98
C SER A 111 11.05 -0.75 -3.39
N TYR A 112 11.71 -1.62 -4.16
CA TYR A 112 11.24 -2.07 -5.47
C TYR A 112 10.15 -3.14 -5.40
N TYR A 113 9.76 -3.54 -4.19
CA TYR A 113 8.79 -4.59 -3.97
C TYR A 113 7.51 -4.38 -4.77
N THR A 114 7.23 -5.33 -5.66
CA THR A 114 6.05 -5.35 -6.49
C THR A 114 5.42 -6.72 -6.42
N THR A 115 4.10 -6.76 -6.17
CA THR A 115 3.34 -8.01 -6.27
C THR A 115 2.71 -8.17 -7.64
N GLY A 116 2.84 -7.18 -8.52
CA GLY A 116 2.60 -7.35 -9.95
C GLY A 116 1.18 -6.99 -10.39
N TYR A 117 0.56 -7.86 -11.17
CA TYR A 117 -0.45 -7.56 -12.19
C TYR A 117 -1.63 -6.68 -11.74
N GLY A 118 -2.08 -5.80 -12.64
CA GLY A 118 -3.29 -5.01 -12.44
C GLY A 118 -3.80 -4.46 -13.77
N GLU A 119 -4.99 -4.89 -14.18
CA GLU A 119 -5.62 -4.46 -15.41
C GLU A 119 -7.12 -4.25 -15.22
N SER A 120 -7.60 -3.07 -15.66
CA SER A 120 -9.03 -2.76 -15.76
C SER A 120 -9.38 -2.52 -17.24
N PRO A 121 -9.91 -3.55 -17.94
CA PRO A 121 -10.15 -3.47 -19.38
C PRO A 121 -11.13 -2.34 -19.75
N SER A 122 -10.87 -1.67 -20.87
CA SER A 122 -11.82 -0.72 -21.46
C SER A 122 -12.87 -1.49 -22.27
N VAL A 123 -13.99 -1.81 -21.63
CA VAL A 123 -15.10 -2.58 -22.23
C VAL A 123 -16.38 -1.76 -22.30
N GLN A 124 -17.25 -2.08 -23.27
CA GLN A 124 -18.63 -1.57 -23.32
C GLN A 124 -19.45 -2.25 -22.22
N ARG A 125 -19.68 -1.53 -21.12
CA ARG A 125 -20.26 -2.07 -19.87
C ARG A 125 -21.77 -2.34 -19.94
N ASP A 126 -22.40 -1.90 -21.02
CA ASP A 126 -23.81 -2.02 -21.39
C ASP A 126 -24.02 -3.00 -22.55
N ARG A 127 -22.99 -3.72 -22.97
CA ARG A 127 -23.07 -4.73 -24.03
C ARG A 127 -22.77 -6.12 -23.48
N SER A 128 -23.56 -7.09 -23.92
CA SER A 128 -23.40 -8.50 -23.56
C SER A 128 -23.26 -9.35 -24.84
N PRO A 129 -22.38 -10.36 -24.86
CA PRO A 129 -21.40 -10.68 -23.83
C PRO A 129 -20.23 -9.67 -23.78
N ILE A 130 -19.58 -9.57 -22.63
CA ILE A 130 -18.21 -9.01 -22.52
C ILE A 130 -17.23 -10.19 -22.52
N GLU A 131 -16.22 -10.11 -23.37
CA GLU A 131 -15.12 -11.07 -23.43
C GLU A 131 -13.78 -10.33 -23.37
N HIS A 132 -12.87 -10.81 -22.54
CA HIS A 132 -11.53 -10.25 -22.41
C HIS A 132 -10.52 -11.32 -22.05
N ASP A 133 -9.34 -11.25 -22.66
CA ASP A 133 -8.21 -12.12 -22.37
C ASP A 133 -7.16 -11.32 -21.59
N PHE A 134 -6.99 -11.64 -20.31
CA PHE A 134 -5.86 -11.17 -19.51
C PHE A 134 -4.62 -11.96 -19.90
N GLN A 135 -3.49 -11.29 -20.13
CA GLN A 135 -2.28 -11.86 -20.73
C GLN A 135 -1.05 -11.62 -19.86
N GLY A 136 0.01 -12.40 -20.05
CA GLY A 136 1.27 -12.19 -19.31
C GLY A 136 1.17 -12.57 -17.83
N LEU A 137 0.26 -13.50 -17.50
CA LEU A 137 0.09 -14.02 -16.16
C LEU A 137 1.17 -15.05 -15.85
N HIS A 138 1.67 -15.04 -14.62
CA HIS A 138 2.42 -16.16 -14.07
C HIS A 138 1.49 -17.35 -13.85
N VAL A 139 1.92 -18.53 -14.29
CA VAL A 139 1.24 -19.81 -13.99
C VAL A 139 1.51 -20.18 -12.53
N PHE A 140 0.50 -20.70 -11.84
CA PHE A 140 0.61 -21.16 -10.46
C PHE A 140 1.62 -22.29 -10.33
N ASP A 141 2.65 -22.08 -9.51
CA ASP A 141 3.70 -23.04 -9.22
C ASP A 141 3.70 -23.36 -7.71
N PRO A 142 3.11 -24.51 -7.29
CA PRO A 142 3.04 -24.88 -5.88
C PRO A 142 4.41 -25.21 -5.27
N ALA A 143 5.44 -25.50 -6.08
CA ALA A 143 6.74 -25.94 -5.58
C ALA A 143 7.66 -24.77 -5.20
N HIS A 144 7.52 -23.61 -5.84
CA HIS A 144 8.45 -22.49 -5.66
C HIS A 144 7.79 -21.21 -5.16
N LYS A 145 6.94 -20.58 -5.98
CA LYS A 145 6.35 -19.26 -5.69
C LYS A 145 4.85 -19.28 -5.99
N PRO A 146 4.04 -20.02 -5.21
CA PRO A 146 2.62 -20.23 -5.50
C PRO A 146 1.85 -18.90 -5.60
N TRP A 147 2.21 -17.93 -4.76
CA TRP A 147 1.57 -16.61 -4.71
C TRP A 147 1.66 -15.81 -6.01
N LEU A 148 2.68 -16.02 -6.85
CA LEU A 148 2.82 -15.32 -8.12
C LEU A 148 1.73 -15.72 -9.13
N GLY A 149 1.17 -16.91 -9.02
CA GLY A 149 0.10 -17.37 -9.89
C GLY A 149 -1.31 -17.09 -9.36
N VAL A 150 -1.45 -16.33 -8.28
CA VAL A 150 -2.74 -16.06 -7.63
C VAL A 150 -3.20 -14.63 -7.96
N TYR A 151 -4.44 -14.53 -8.43
CA TYR A 151 -5.07 -13.28 -8.86
C TYR A 151 -6.43 -13.13 -8.21
N ARG A 152 -6.88 -11.88 -8.10
CA ARG A 152 -8.25 -11.52 -7.73
C ARG A 152 -8.95 -10.90 -8.92
N LEU A 153 -10.02 -11.56 -9.37
CA LEU A 153 -10.96 -11.03 -10.33
C LEU A 153 -12.04 -10.26 -9.57
N ASP A 154 -12.13 -8.96 -9.79
CA ASP A 154 -13.24 -8.16 -9.29
C ASP A 154 -14.28 -7.98 -10.39
N LEU A 155 -15.52 -8.32 -10.06
CA LEU A 155 -16.69 -8.13 -10.90
C LEU A 155 -17.83 -7.55 -10.05
N SER A 156 -18.28 -6.35 -10.40
CA SER A 156 -19.45 -5.72 -9.80
C SER A 156 -20.40 -5.23 -10.87
N PHE A 157 -21.69 -5.27 -10.56
CA PHE A 157 -22.77 -4.83 -11.42
C PHE A 157 -23.93 -4.29 -10.58
N ALA A 158 -24.82 -3.55 -11.23
CA ALA A 158 -25.99 -2.96 -10.61
C ALA A 158 -27.24 -3.22 -11.47
N ALA A 159 -28.41 -3.17 -10.85
CA ALA A 159 -29.69 -3.19 -11.56
C ALA A 159 -29.92 -1.89 -12.33
N VAL A 160 -30.54 -2.00 -13.50
CA VAL A 160 -31.03 -0.84 -14.25
C VAL A 160 -32.34 -0.37 -13.61
N ALA A 161 -32.43 0.94 -13.33
CA ALA A 161 -33.60 1.52 -12.69
C ALA A 161 -34.87 1.29 -13.51
N GLY A 162 -35.95 0.83 -12.85
CA GLY A 162 -37.24 0.61 -13.50
C GLY A 162 -37.37 -0.67 -14.33
N ALA A 163 -36.35 -1.53 -14.36
CA ALA A 163 -36.35 -2.72 -15.22
C ALA A 163 -37.25 -3.87 -14.71
N GLY A 164 -37.69 -3.83 -13.46
CA GLY A 164 -38.68 -4.77 -12.87
C GLY A 164 -38.21 -6.22 -12.67
N ALA A 165 -37.13 -6.65 -13.33
CA ALA A 165 -36.52 -7.96 -13.18
C ALA A 165 -35.21 -7.91 -12.35
N GLU A 166 -34.82 -9.08 -11.81
CA GLU A 166 -33.64 -9.20 -10.95
C GLU A 166 -32.34 -9.18 -11.77
N ALA A 167 -31.40 -8.31 -11.38
CA ALA A 167 -30.10 -8.21 -12.04
C ALA A 167 -29.20 -9.40 -11.71
N SER A 168 -28.72 -10.07 -12.74
CA SER A 168 -27.76 -11.17 -12.65
C SER A 168 -26.77 -11.16 -13.80
N VAL A 169 -25.66 -11.88 -13.61
CA VAL A 169 -24.65 -12.14 -14.65
C VAL A 169 -24.27 -13.62 -14.62
N ARG A 170 -23.90 -14.19 -15.78
CA ARG A 170 -23.25 -15.50 -15.89
C ARG A 170 -21.78 -15.30 -16.19
N LEU A 171 -20.94 -15.86 -15.33
CA LEU A 171 -19.48 -15.74 -15.38
C LEU A 171 -18.86 -17.07 -15.82
N THR A 172 -17.99 -17.00 -16.82
CA THR A 172 -17.09 -18.07 -17.23
C THR A 172 -15.66 -17.57 -17.19
N VAL A 173 -14.75 -18.36 -16.60
CA VAL A 173 -13.32 -18.08 -16.56
C VAL A 173 -12.57 -19.32 -17.07
N ASP A 174 -11.89 -19.19 -18.20
CA ASP A 174 -11.02 -20.21 -18.76
C ASP A 174 -9.55 -19.87 -18.48
N GLY A 175 -8.70 -20.89 -18.28
CA GLY A 175 -7.28 -20.72 -17.95
C GLY A 175 -6.97 -20.49 -16.47
N ALA A 176 -7.96 -20.61 -15.57
CA ALA A 176 -7.78 -20.47 -14.13
C ALA A 176 -8.75 -21.34 -13.33
N ARG A 177 -8.46 -21.51 -12.04
CA ARG A 177 -9.33 -22.19 -11.07
C ARG A 177 -9.55 -21.32 -9.84
N GLN A 178 -10.77 -21.28 -9.33
CA GLN A 178 -11.06 -20.62 -8.07
C GLN A 178 -10.38 -21.35 -6.91
N VAL A 179 -9.81 -20.56 -6.00
CA VAL A 179 -9.16 -21.05 -4.79
C VAL A 179 -9.46 -20.18 -3.59
N SER A 180 -9.24 -20.72 -2.40
CA SER A 180 -9.04 -19.95 -1.18
C SER A 180 -7.75 -19.13 -1.29
N TYR A 181 -7.79 -17.85 -0.95
CA TYR A 181 -6.57 -17.02 -0.95
C TYR A 181 -5.63 -17.33 0.22
N LYS A 182 -6.11 -18.04 1.26
CA LYS A 182 -5.34 -18.31 2.48
C LYS A 182 -4.33 -19.45 2.28
N ASP A 183 -4.73 -20.47 1.54
CA ASP A 183 -4.00 -21.74 1.40
C ASP A 183 -4.00 -22.28 -0.04
N PHE A 184 -4.60 -21.56 -0.99
CA PHE A 184 -4.71 -21.92 -2.40
C PHE A 184 -5.45 -23.23 -2.68
N SER A 185 -6.19 -23.73 -1.69
CA SER A 185 -7.04 -24.90 -1.83
C SER A 185 -8.19 -24.61 -2.80
N GLU A 186 -8.52 -25.61 -3.64
CA GLU A 186 -9.70 -25.55 -4.49
C GLU A 186 -10.95 -25.92 -3.67
N PRO A 187 -12.13 -25.36 -3.98
CA PRO A 187 -13.38 -25.88 -3.47
C PRO A 187 -13.61 -27.34 -3.90
N ALA A 188 -14.54 -28.03 -3.21
CA ALA A 188 -14.80 -29.45 -3.44
C ALA A 188 -15.25 -29.79 -4.88
N ASP A 189 -15.79 -28.82 -5.62
CA ASP A 189 -16.20 -28.96 -7.03
C ASP A 189 -15.04 -28.74 -8.03
N GLY A 190 -13.81 -28.59 -7.55
CA GLY A 190 -12.61 -28.38 -8.37
C GLY A 190 -12.41 -26.94 -8.86
N GLY A 191 -13.17 -25.98 -8.32
CA GLY A 191 -12.93 -24.55 -8.55
C GLY A 191 -13.17 -24.08 -10.00
N ILE A 192 -13.87 -24.86 -10.82
CA ILE A 192 -14.18 -24.48 -12.20
C ILE A 192 -15.23 -23.36 -12.18
N VAL A 193 -14.99 -22.29 -12.94
CA VAL A 193 -15.95 -21.19 -13.11
C VAL A 193 -16.50 -21.25 -14.52
N ARG A 194 -17.62 -21.97 -14.72
CA ARG A 194 -18.33 -22.10 -16.00
C ARG A 194 -19.80 -21.74 -15.78
N ASP A 195 -20.28 -20.75 -16.54
CA ASP A 195 -21.67 -20.25 -16.55
C ASP A 195 -22.24 -20.00 -15.15
N ARG A 196 -21.39 -19.61 -14.21
CA ARG A 196 -21.76 -19.38 -12.82
C ARG A 196 -22.65 -18.15 -12.73
N VAL A 197 -23.86 -18.33 -12.21
CA VAL A 197 -24.77 -17.22 -11.97
C VAL A 197 -24.31 -16.44 -10.74
N LEU A 198 -24.13 -15.13 -10.90
CA LEU A 198 -23.90 -14.18 -9.82
C LEU A 198 -25.09 -13.22 -9.75
N THR A 199 -25.53 -12.94 -8.52
CA THR A 199 -26.58 -11.99 -8.16
C THR A 199 -25.97 -10.80 -7.42
N LEU A 200 -26.77 -9.77 -7.11
CA LEU A 200 -26.30 -8.63 -6.32
C LEU A 200 -25.83 -8.99 -4.90
N SER A 201 -26.25 -10.14 -4.38
CA SER A 201 -25.80 -10.70 -3.08
C SER A 201 -24.55 -11.57 -3.18
N SER A 202 -24.11 -11.89 -4.40
CA SER A 202 -22.90 -12.69 -4.62
C SER A 202 -21.63 -11.91 -4.25
N ALA A 203 -20.57 -12.65 -3.91
CA ALA A 203 -19.27 -12.04 -3.68
C ALA A 203 -18.79 -11.30 -4.94
N ARG A 204 -18.27 -10.07 -4.75
CA ARG A 204 -17.80 -9.19 -5.84
C ARG A 204 -16.40 -9.54 -6.34
N SER A 205 -15.74 -10.50 -5.70
CA SER A 205 -14.35 -10.84 -5.95
C SER A 205 -14.17 -12.35 -5.90
N LEU A 206 -13.41 -12.89 -6.85
CA LEU A 206 -12.99 -14.28 -6.87
C LEU A 206 -11.46 -14.34 -6.82
N THR A 207 -10.91 -15.17 -5.94
CA THR A 207 -9.49 -15.51 -5.98
C THR A 207 -9.29 -16.71 -6.89
N LEU A 208 -8.35 -16.58 -7.82
CA LEU A 208 -8.09 -17.51 -8.91
C LEU A 208 -6.60 -17.86 -8.92
N LYS A 209 -6.26 -19.14 -9.06
CA LYS A 209 -4.92 -19.54 -9.47
C LYS A 209 -4.89 -19.74 -10.98
N ALA A 210 -3.91 -19.15 -11.66
CA ALA A 210 -3.75 -19.26 -13.09
C ALA A 210 -3.19 -20.63 -13.47
N ALA A 211 -3.86 -21.31 -14.40
CA ALA A 211 -3.41 -22.57 -15.00
C ALA A 211 -2.69 -22.35 -16.35
N ALA A 212 -2.76 -21.14 -16.89
CA ALA A 212 -2.09 -20.72 -18.11
C ALA A 212 -1.63 -19.25 -17.99
N ALA A 213 -0.75 -18.82 -18.88
CA ALA A 213 -0.30 -17.42 -18.95
C ALA A 213 -1.37 -16.44 -19.47
N THR A 214 -2.53 -16.99 -19.86
CA THR A 214 -3.71 -16.27 -20.33
C THR A 214 -4.92 -16.69 -19.50
N MET A 215 -5.74 -15.73 -19.09
CA MET A 215 -7.03 -15.98 -18.45
C MET A 215 -8.13 -15.30 -19.25
N ARG A 216 -9.02 -16.09 -19.87
CA ARG A 216 -10.18 -15.58 -20.61
C ARG A 216 -11.37 -15.46 -19.69
N VAL A 217 -11.97 -14.28 -19.65
CA VAL A 217 -13.18 -14.02 -18.87
C VAL A 217 -14.33 -13.67 -19.83
N ARG A 218 -15.44 -14.39 -19.69
CA ARG A 218 -16.69 -14.12 -20.40
C ARG A 218 -17.80 -13.80 -19.39
N ILE A 219 -18.45 -12.66 -19.59
CA ILE A 219 -19.55 -12.17 -18.75
C ILE A 219 -20.79 -12.02 -19.64
N VAL A 220 -21.83 -12.80 -19.35
CA VAL A 220 -23.11 -12.75 -20.08
C VAL A 220 -24.18 -12.20 -19.15
N PHE A 221 -24.92 -11.18 -19.59
CA PHE A 221 -26.01 -10.58 -18.83
C PHE A 221 -27.07 -10.02 -19.78
N ASP A 222 -28.20 -9.58 -19.24
CA ASP A 222 -29.20 -8.82 -19.98
C ASP A 222 -28.98 -7.31 -19.74
N PRO A 223 -28.54 -6.54 -20.77
CA PRO A 223 -28.32 -5.11 -20.65
C PRO A 223 -29.58 -4.29 -20.31
N ALA A 224 -30.78 -4.84 -20.53
CA ALA A 224 -32.02 -4.15 -20.17
C ALA A 224 -32.20 -4.05 -18.65
N VAL A 225 -31.60 -4.98 -17.88
CA VAL A 225 -31.82 -5.09 -16.42
C VAL A 225 -30.51 -5.00 -15.62
N THR A 226 -29.34 -5.23 -16.23
CA THR A 226 -28.04 -5.28 -15.55
C THR A 226 -27.02 -4.36 -16.21
N ARG A 227 -26.24 -3.62 -15.41
CA ARG A 227 -25.09 -2.81 -15.86
C ARG A 227 -23.82 -3.20 -15.13
N ILE A 228 -22.74 -3.49 -15.86
CA ILE A 228 -21.43 -3.75 -15.25
C ILE A 228 -20.84 -2.44 -14.71
N THR A 229 -20.39 -2.45 -13.45
CA THR A 229 -19.84 -1.28 -12.77
C THR A 229 -18.35 -1.43 -12.44
N GLN A 230 -17.84 -2.66 -12.37
CA GLN A 230 -16.43 -2.96 -12.18
C GLN A 230 -16.07 -4.28 -12.86
N PHE A 231 -14.96 -4.28 -13.59
CA PHE A 231 -14.35 -5.48 -14.16
C PHE A 231 -12.83 -5.27 -14.24
N ARG A 232 -12.07 -6.05 -13.47
CA ARG A 232 -10.61 -5.97 -13.42
C ARG A 232 -9.98 -7.24 -12.86
N LEU A 233 -8.75 -7.52 -13.27
CA LEU A 233 -7.90 -8.55 -12.69
C LEU A 233 -6.72 -7.88 -11.99
N MET A 234 -6.42 -8.31 -10.77
CA MET A 234 -5.38 -7.72 -9.94
C MET A 234 -4.65 -8.78 -9.13
N GLN A 235 -3.48 -8.43 -8.62
CA GLN A 235 -2.65 -9.32 -7.82
C GLN A 235 -2.28 -8.66 -6.48
N GLY A 236 -2.57 -9.36 -5.37
CA GLY A 236 -2.06 -9.00 -4.06
C GLY A 236 -0.78 -9.75 -3.72
N SER A 237 -0.28 -9.59 -2.50
CA SER A 237 0.93 -10.27 -2.06
C SER A 237 0.77 -11.78 -2.02
N TYR A 238 -0.39 -12.27 -1.56
CA TYR A 238 -0.73 -13.70 -1.41
C TYR A 238 0.40 -14.53 -0.80
N ARG A 239 1.21 -13.91 0.04
CA ARG A 239 2.33 -14.52 0.75
C ARG A 239 2.13 -14.23 2.24
N PRO A 240 2.65 -15.06 3.16
CA PRO A 240 2.65 -14.71 4.58
C PRO A 240 3.28 -13.34 4.79
N TRP A 241 2.72 -12.51 5.67
CA TRP A 241 3.15 -11.10 5.78
C TRP A 241 4.62 -10.97 6.15
N ARG A 242 5.16 -11.85 7.01
CA ARG A 242 6.58 -11.85 7.39
C ARG A 242 7.48 -12.03 6.18
N ASP A 243 7.08 -12.92 5.28
CA ASP A 243 7.85 -13.21 4.09
C ASP A 243 7.72 -12.10 3.02
N ALA A 244 6.55 -11.45 2.96
CA ALA A 244 6.37 -10.24 2.15
C ALA A 244 7.24 -9.09 2.67
N PHE A 245 7.34 -8.91 3.99
CA PHE A 245 8.22 -7.92 4.61
C PHE A 245 9.69 -8.21 4.31
N ARG A 246 10.15 -9.47 4.44
CA ARG A 246 11.52 -9.85 4.06
C ARG A 246 11.81 -9.56 2.60
N ALA A 247 10.91 -9.95 1.70
CA ALA A 247 11.08 -9.67 0.28
C ALA A 247 11.16 -8.16 0.03
N ALA A 248 10.33 -7.37 0.70
CA ALA A 248 10.34 -5.94 0.48
C ALA A 248 11.57 -5.23 1.05
N LEU A 249 12.11 -5.71 2.16
CA LEU A 249 13.29 -5.12 2.80
C LEU A 249 14.60 -5.62 2.19
N ASP A 250 14.72 -6.94 2.00
CA ASP A 250 15.98 -7.65 1.73
C ASP A 250 15.94 -8.51 0.45
N GLY A 251 14.81 -8.58 -0.24
CA GLY A 251 14.69 -9.43 -1.42
C GLY A 251 15.59 -8.94 -2.56
N GLU A 252 16.15 -9.90 -3.31
CA GLU A 252 17.10 -9.63 -4.40
C GLU A 252 16.52 -10.02 -5.77
N ALA A 253 15.24 -10.38 -5.82
CA ALA A 253 14.61 -10.83 -7.05
C ALA A 253 14.64 -9.73 -8.12
N ARG A 254 14.80 -10.18 -9.37
CA ARG A 254 14.85 -9.32 -10.56
C ARG A 254 13.83 -9.80 -11.59
N ASP A 255 13.32 -8.86 -12.39
CA ASP A 255 12.52 -9.18 -13.56
C ASP A 255 13.39 -9.74 -14.71
N ALA A 256 12.76 -10.09 -15.82
CA ALA A 256 13.45 -10.62 -17.01
C ALA A 256 14.45 -9.64 -17.63
N ASP A 257 14.30 -8.33 -17.37
CA ASP A 257 15.22 -7.28 -17.81
C ASP A 257 16.35 -7.03 -16.79
N GLY A 258 16.41 -7.81 -15.71
CA GLY A 258 17.39 -7.66 -14.63
C GLY A 258 17.11 -6.50 -13.67
N ARG A 259 15.95 -5.84 -13.76
CA ARG A 259 15.58 -4.76 -12.84
C ARG A 259 15.13 -5.34 -11.51
N PRO A 260 15.48 -4.70 -10.37
CA PRO A 260 15.02 -5.15 -9.07
C PRO A 260 13.49 -5.07 -8.98
N VAL A 261 12.88 -6.10 -8.39
CA VAL A 261 11.43 -6.19 -8.10
C VAL A 261 11.14 -6.47 -6.62
N GLU A 262 12.19 -6.54 -5.82
CA GLU A 262 12.19 -6.75 -4.38
C GLU A 262 13.35 -5.93 -3.77
N GLY A 263 13.33 -5.76 -2.45
CA GLY A 263 14.40 -5.11 -1.69
C GLY A 263 14.40 -3.58 -1.72
N LEU A 264 15.08 -3.01 -0.72
CA LEU A 264 15.32 -1.58 -0.63
C LEU A 264 16.35 -1.10 -1.65
N MET A 265 16.10 0.07 -2.23
CA MET A 265 17.05 0.81 -3.06
C MET A 265 18.33 1.17 -2.29
N PHE A 266 18.18 1.53 -1.01
CA PHE A 266 19.29 1.75 -0.09
C PHE A 266 18.99 1.03 1.24
N PRO A 267 19.82 0.07 1.68
CA PRO A 267 19.57 -0.71 2.90
C PRO A 267 19.36 0.14 4.16
N GLU A 268 19.98 1.31 4.22
CA GLU A 268 19.90 2.26 5.33
C GLU A 268 18.82 3.34 5.19
N GLY A 269 18.04 3.34 4.10
CA GLY A 269 16.96 4.30 3.85
C GLY A 269 15.59 3.65 3.81
N GLY A 270 14.55 4.45 4.06
CA GLY A 270 13.16 4.04 3.94
C GLY A 270 12.78 2.91 4.90
N GLY A 271 11.69 2.20 4.60
CA GLY A 271 11.17 1.16 5.46
C GLY A 271 9.68 0.94 5.29
N ILE A 272 9.13 0.06 6.14
CA ILE A 272 7.73 -0.34 6.10
C ILE A 272 6.87 0.60 6.92
N THR A 273 5.73 1.02 6.38
CA THR A 273 4.65 1.64 7.15
C THR A 273 3.42 0.74 7.10
N ILE A 274 2.78 0.52 8.25
CA ILE A 274 1.52 -0.23 8.31
C ILE A 274 0.38 0.73 8.00
N ASN A 275 -0.28 0.53 6.87
CA ASN A 275 -1.29 1.44 6.36
C ASN A 275 -2.63 1.18 7.04
N HIS A 276 -3.34 2.27 7.34
CA HIS A 276 -4.69 2.33 7.94
C HIS A 276 -5.07 1.09 8.77
N PRO A 277 -4.28 0.73 9.81
CA PRO A 277 -4.38 -0.56 10.49
C PRO A 277 -5.74 -0.76 11.15
N THR A 278 -6.40 -1.87 10.82
CA THR A 278 -7.67 -2.30 11.44
C THR A 278 -7.51 -3.51 12.36
N GLU A 279 -6.30 -4.07 12.45
CA GLU A 279 -5.98 -5.23 13.28
C GLU A 279 -5.74 -4.81 14.75
N PRO A 280 -5.93 -5.72 15.74
CA PRO A 280 -5.76 -5.38 17.15
C PRO A 280 -4.31 -5.00 17.49
N LEU A 281 -4.12 -4.25 18.58
CA LEU A 281 -2.81 -3.79 19.05
C LEU A 281 -1.75 -4.89 19.13
N SER A 282 -2.11 -6.09 19.60
CA SER A 282 -1.18 -7.23 19.67
C SER A 282 -0.62 -7.62 18.31
N ARG A 283 -1.45 -7.55 17.27
CA ARG A 283 -1.06 -7.87 15.90
C ARG A 283 -0.26 -6.75 15.26
N VAL A 284 -0.60 -5.49 15.55
CA VAL A 284 0.21 -4.33 15.16
C VAL A 284 1.60 -4.38 15.80
N ALA A 285 1.68 -4.78 17.08
CA ALA A 285 2.94 -4.99 17.78
C ALA A 285 3.79 -6.08 17.10
N ASP A 286 3.21 -7.20 16.67
CA ASP A 286 3.94 -8.24 15.91
C ASP A 286 4.61 -7.67 14.65
N TYR A 287 3.96 -6.74 13.95
CA TYR A 287 4.55 -6.08 12.76
C TYR A 287 5.69 -5.17 13.14
N LEU A 288 5.52 -4.32 14.16
CA LEU A 288 6.53 -3.36 14.61
C LEU A 288 7.78 -4.07 15.16
N ASP A 289 7.58 -5.19 15.86
CA ASP A 289 8.66 -5.98 16.46
C ASP A 289 9.37 -6.89 15.43
N PHE A 290 8.90 -6.92 14.18
CA PHE A 290 9.46 -7.79 13.13
C PHE A 290 10.89 -7.41 12.75
N ASP A 291 11.13 -6.13 12.50
CA ASP A 291 12.40 -5.59 12.01
C ASP A 291 12.47 -4.09 12.35
N PRO A 292 13.62 -3.53 12.77
CA PRO A 292 13.75 -2.10 13.07
C PRO A 292 13.48 -1.18 11.86
N ARG A 293 13.33 -1.70 10.65
CA ARG A 293 12.93 -0.96 9.44
C ARG A 293 11.41 -0.95 9.24
N VAL A 294 10.63 -1.56 10.13
CA VAL A 294 9.19 -1.26 10.27
C VAL A 294 9.08 0.02 11.10
N LEU A 295 8.72 1.11 10.43
CA LEU A 295 8.91 2.47 10.95
C LEU A 295 7.78 2.89 11.89
N GLY A 296 6.56 2.42 11.62
CA GLY A 296 5.39 2.82 12.38
C GLY A 296 4.09 2.55 11.65
N VAL A 297 3.05 3.25 12.11
CA VAL A 297 1.67 3.08 11.65
C VAL A 297 1.14 4.35 11.02
N GLU A 298 0.22 4.18 10.10
CA GLU A 298 -0.54 5.27 9.55
C GLU A 298 -1.57 5.77 10.57
N VAL A 299 -1.51 7.08 10.83
CA VAL A 299 -2.58 7.81 11.53
C VAL A 299 -3.52 8.32 10.45
N TRP A 300 -4.43 7.45 10.02
CA TRP A 300 -5.24 7.66 8.82
C TRP A 300 -6.14 8.89 8.96
N ASN A 301 -5.82 9.94 8.20
CA ASN A 301 -6.52 11.23 8.19
C ASN A 301 -6.95 11.66 6.77
N GLN A 302 -7.17 10.68 5.90
CA GLN A 302 -7.59 10.88 4.51
C GLN A 302 -8.97 11.54 4.36
N HIS A 303 -9.93 11.19 5.23
CA HIS A 303 -11.32 11.64 5.15
C HIS A 303 -11.54 12.97 5.87
N GLU A 304 -12.69 13.61 5.63
CA GLU A 304 -13.08 14.89 6.24
C GLU A 304 -13.00 14.90 7.78
N MET A 305 -12.95 13.72 8.40
CA MET A 305 -12.96 13.52 9.84
C MET A 305 -11.91 12.45 10.19
N PHE A 306 -10.90 12.77 11.02
CA PHE A 306 -9.73 11.94 11.41
C PHE A 306 -9.99 10.42 11.52
N GLY A 307 -9.97 9.71 10.39
CA GLY A 307 -10.17 8.26 10.32
C GLY A 307 -11.60 7.75 10.61
N GLY A 308 -12.58 8.65 10.78
CA GLY A 308 -13.97 8.28 11.02
C GLY A 308 -14.83 8.41 9.76
N GLN A 309 -15.63 7.37 9.48
CA GLN A 309 -16.67 7.43 8.44
C GLN A 309 -17.89 8.27 8.89
N THR A 310 -17.98 8.60 10.18
CA THR A 310 -19.01 9.44 10.80
C THR A 310 -18.36 10.38 11.82
N LEU A 311 -19.03 11.47 12.19
CA LEU A 311 -18.55 12.41 13.22
C LEU A 311 -18.28 11.70 14.55
N GLU A 312 -19.17 10.80 14.96
CA GLU A 312 -19.04 10.01 16.18
C GLU A 312 -17.76 9.14 16.16
N LYS A 313 -17.53 8.40 15.07
CA LYS A 313 -16.31 7.58 14.93
C LYS A 313 -15.04 8.42 14.80
N ALA A 314 -15.12 9.60 14.19
CA ALA A 314 -13.97 10.48 14.10
C ALA A 314 -13.63 11.10 15.46
N ALA A 315 -14.64 11.37 16.29
CA ALA A 315 -14.45 11.89 17.65
C ALA A 315 -13.72 10.90 18.56
N THR A 316 -13.77 9.59 18.28
CA THR A 316 -12.99 8.59 19.02
C THR A 316 -11.52 8.49 18.56
N MET A 317 -11.15 9.19 17.48
CA MET A 317 -9.80 9.27 16.91
C MET A 317 -9.07 7.91 16.87
N PRO A 318 -9.68 6.85 16.30
CA PRO A 318 -9.24 5.47 16.53
C PRO A 318 -7.79 5.19 16.13
N PHE A 319 -7.30 5.79 15.03
CA PHE A 319 -5.92 5.61 14.57
C PHE A 319 -4.91 6.38 15.44
N TYR A 320 -5.31 7.53 15.97
CA TYR A 320 -4.49 8.28 16.92
C TYR A 320 -4.41 7.52 18.25
N THR A 321 -5.55 7.01 18.73
CA THR A 321 -5.62 6.19 19.95
C THR A 321 -4.78 4.92 19.81
N LEU A 322 -4.84 4.23 18.68
CA LEU A 322 -3.98 3.07 18.42
C LEU A 322 -2.50 3.45 18.44
N TRP A 323 -2.11 4.57 17.81
CA TRP A 323 -0.74 5.04 17.85
C TRP A 323 -0.28 5.33 19.28
N ASP A 324 -1.10 6.02 20.08
CA ASP A 324 -0.82 6.29 21.50
C ASP A 324 -0.73 4.98 22.32
N GLU A 325 -1.61 4.02 22.08
CA GLU A 325 -1.55 2.70 22.71
C GLU A 325 -0.25 1.94 22.39
N VAL A 326 0.21 1.99 21.14
CA VAL A 326 1.52 1.43 20.75
C VAL A 326 2.64 2.13 21.53
N LEU A 327 2.64 3.46 21.57
CA LEU A 327 3.65 4.24 22.28
C LEU A 327 3.67 3.93 23.78
N ARG A 328 2.50 3.76 24.42
CA ARG A 328 2.39 3.35 25.83
C ARG A 328 3.03 2.00 26.14
N THR A 329 3.22 1.14 25.13
CA THR A 329 3.96 -0.12 25.32
C THR A 329 5.49 0.06 25.36
N GLY A 330 5.99 1.28 25.13
CA GLY A 330 7.43 1.57 25.04
C GLY A 330 8.05 1.26 23.67
N ARG A 331 7.24 0.88 22.68
CA ARG A 331 7.72 0.58 21.32
C ARG A 331 8.04 1.85 20.54
N ARG A 332 9.09 1.77 19.72
CA ARG A 332 9.37 2.78 18.70
C ARG A 332 8.29 2.69 17.62
N CYS A 333 7.54 3.77 17.41
CA CYS A 333 6.50 3.83 16.38
C CYS A 333 6.28 5.26 15.92
N PHE A 334 6.62 5.57 14.67
CA PHE A 334 6.24 6.83 14.07
C PHE A 334 4.76 6.83 13.65
N GLY A 335 4.07 7.93 13.92
CA GLY A 335 2.72 8.18 13.40
C GLY A 335 2.80 8.87 12.04
N PHE A 336 2.36 8.19 10.99
CA PHE A 336 2.38 8.71 9.63
C PHE A 336 1.02 9.28 9.23
N PHE A 337 0.91 10.60 9.08
CA PHE A 337 -0.31 11.29 8.64
C PHE A 337 -0.32 11.40 7.11
N VAL A 338 -1.32 10.82 6.45
CA VAL A 338 -1.27 10.60 5.00
C VAL A 338 -2.53 11.06 4.27
N LYS A 339 -2.45 10.99 2.94
CA LYS A 339 -3.55 11.37 2.05
C LYS A 339 -4.23 10.18 1.41
N ASP A 340 -3.51 9.06 1.26
CA ASP A 340 -4.01 7.85 0.63
C ASP A 340 -4.61 8.18 -0.76
N HIS A 341 -5.93 8.13 -0.97
CA HIS A 341 -6.55 8.47 -2.24
C HIS A 341 -6.93 9.95 -2.40
N CYS A 342 -6.98 10.74 -1.32
CA CYS A 342 -7.44 12.13 -1.35
C CYS A 342 -6.33 13.10 -1.77
N LEU A 343 -6.28 13.47 -3.04
CA LEU A 343 -5.26 14.38 -3.61
C LEU A 343 -5.08 15.67 -2.79
N PHE A 344 -6.18 16.32 -2.41
CA PHE A 344 -6.19 17.56 -1.63
C PHE A 344 -6.34 17.36 -0.11
N GLY A 345 -6.02 16.16 0.39
CA GLY A 345 -5.99 15.87 1.83
C GLY A 345 -4.92 16.69 2.58
N ARG A 346 -4.84 16.50 3.91
CA ARG A 346 -3.93 17.31 4.76
C ARG A 346 -2.68 16.56 5.23
N GLY A 347 -2.62 15.23 5.11
CA GLY A 347 -1.46 14.43 5.50
C GLY A 347 -0.17 14.84 4.78
N ARG A 348 0.90 15.03 5.56
CA ARG A 348 2.23 15.43 5.09
C ARG A 348 3.29 14.84 6.02
N ASN A 349 4.38 14.37 5.41
CA ASN A 349 5.59 14.02 6.12
C ASN A 349 6.62 15.11 5.79
N VAL A 350 7.26 15.69 6.81
CA VAL A 350 8.31 16.69 6.61
C VAL A 350 9.63 16.02 6.96
N LEU A 351 10.46 15.81 5.95
CA LEU A 351 11.77 15.20 6.09
C LEU A 351 12.81 16.28 6.34
N LEU A 352 13.63 16.08 7.35
CA LEU A 352 14.77 16.93 7.66
C LEU A 352 15.99 16.37 6.92
N VAL A 353 16.39 17.03 5.83
CA VAL A 353 17.49 16.55 4.97
C VAL A 353 18.65 17.54 4.93
N PRO A 354 19.91 17.09 4.87
CA PRO A 354 21.04 17.98 4.67
C PRO A 354 20.97 18.67 3.29
N PRO A 355 21.59 19.85 3.13
CA PRO A 355 21.58 20.57 1.87
C PRO A 355 22.53 19.97 0.83
N GLY A 356 22.24 20.19 -0.45
CA GLY A 356 23.12 19.84 -1.56
C GLY A 356 23.12 18.36 -1.94
N GLY A 357 24.06 17.98 -2.82
CA GLY A 357 24.15 16.64 -3.41
C GLY A 357 23.50 16.53 -4.79
N ASP A 358 23.91 15.50 -5.53
CA ASP A 358 23.26 15.11 -6.80
C ASP A 358 21.90 14.44 -6.56
N GLU A 359 21.16 14.13 -7.63
CA GLU A 359 19.83 13.51 -7.55
C GLU A 359 19.83 12.23 -6.71
N ALA A 360 20.74 11.29 -7.00
CA ALA A 360 20.84 10.02 -6.29
C ALA A 360 21.21 10.20 -4.80
N SER A 361 22.12 11.12 -4.47
CA SER A 361 22.48 11.43 -3.09
C SER A 361 21.31 12.04 -2.33
N ARG A 362 20.54 12.92 -2.99
CA ARG A 362 19.35 13.55 -2.39
C ARG A 362 18.21 12.56 -2.19
N GLU A 363 17.98 11.63 -3.12
CA GLU A 363 17.02 10.53 -2.93
C GLU A 363 17.42 9.64 -1.75
N ARG A 364 18.72 9.28 -1.65
CA ARG A 364 19.26 8.52 -0.52
C ARG A 364 19.09 9.25 0.81
N GLN A 365 19.35 10.57 0.85
CA GLN A 365 19.14 11.40 2.03
C GLN A 365 17.67 11.49 2.43
N ALA A 366 16.76 11.69 1.47
CA ALA A 366 15.32 11.70 1.71
C ALA A 366 14.85 10.36 2.30
N LEU A 367 15.32 9.24 1.76
CA LEU A 367 15.00 7.91 2.29
C LEU A 367 15.57 7.70 3.70
N ARG A 368 16.80 8.14 3.98
CA ARG A 368 17.38 8.06 5.34
C ARG A 368 16.59 8.87 6.37
N ALA A 369 16.04 10.02 5.99
CA ALA A 369 15.28 10.90 6.88
C ALA A 369 13.93 10.30 7.37
N TYR A 370 13.52 9.13 6.86
CA TYR A 370 12.40 8.37 7.41
C TYR A 370 12.77 7.52 8.63
N ARG A 371 14.05 7.36 8.96
CA ARG A 371 14.54 6.45 10.00
C ARG A 371 14.95 7.15 11.28
#